data_AF-A0A1A8N7S5-F1
#
_entry.id   AF-A0A1A8N7S5-F1
#
_cell.length_a   1.000
_cell.length_b   1.000
_cell.length_c   1.000
_cell.angle_alpha   90.00
_cell.angle_beta   90.00
_cell.angle_gamma   90.00
#
_symmetry.space_group_name_H-M   'P 1'
#
loop_
_entity.id
_entity.type
_entity.pdbx_description
1 polymer ?
#
loop_
_entity_poly.entity_id
_entity_poly.type
_entity_poly.pdbx_seq_one_letter_code
_entity_poly.pdbx_strand_id
1 'polypeptide(L)'
;EEPFVTYVGCAFALKVVQFLHKLFLQVSVDIFLIDWERPRTKSSRSVPATEETRHNSAPVSIWRTYFVANEWNELQTIRKISPTFQIIAVLFFLEVLGFSNLALRDPWATLERPPQAYTPPYSLTLRYGVAATLWLCIGLLQVIFFTVFYEHFVEDKIRQFVDLCSVSNVSVLLLSCRCFGYYIHGRSVHGHADTNMEEMNNNLKRERESLCGQRGLVPNSDIQTFQVSITNRLRMQYDRIQDSLSRRSRPSRLIDASTANLSELQFRAYNTMNHFLGSIIDHGHPDMDYAVRDKLMMERVIGMEFMEATDKSLFYNDEAHSFSDVLFYGNEATLLIFDTLFFCVVDLGSQSFVLAAVLTYVQQTIFRFIRNSLGRRNLINKTLVDQRFLI
;
A
#
# COMPACT_ATOMS: atom_id res chain seq x y z
N GLU A 1 36.96 -19.64 -4.92
CA GLU A 1 35.91 -18.59 -4.91
C GLU A 1 34.78 -18.84 -5.91
N GLU A 2 35.02 -19.57 -7.01
CA GLU A 2 33.95 -19.96 -7.97
C GLU A 2 32.68 -20.57 -7.34
N PRO A 3 32.74 -21.59 -6.46
CA PRO A 3 31.51 -22.15 -5.88
C PRO A 3 30.73 -21.09 -5.07
N PHE A 4 31.44 -20.19 -4.39
CA PHE A 4 30.81 -19.09 -3.64
C PHE A 4 30.06 -18.13 -4.56
N VAL A 5 30.66 -17.75 -5.71
CA VAL A 5 29.99 -16.92 -6.72
C VAL A 5 28.73 -17.62 -7.25
N THR A 6 28.80 -18.93 -7.50
CA THR A 6 27.63 -19.71 -7.92
C THR A 6 26.54 -19.69 -6.85
N TYR A 7 26.87 -19.87 -5.56
CA TYR A 7 25.90 -19.80 -4.47
C TYR A 7 25.23 -18.42 -4.37
N VAL A 8 25.99 -17.33 -4.47
CA VAL A 8 25.43 -15.96 -4.46
C VAL A 8 24.52 -15.73 -5.67
N GLY A 9 24.92 -16.22 -6.85
CA GLY A 9 24.09 -16.17 -8.06
C GLY A 9 22.77 -16.93 -7.90
N CYS A 10 22.80 -18.14 -7.34
CA CYS A 10 21.59 -18.91 -7.03
C CYS A 10 20.70 -18.21 -5.99
N ALA A 11 21.29 -17.65 -4.93
CA ALA A 11 20.56 -16.90 -3.92
C ALA A 11 19.85 -15.68 -4.52
N PHE A 12 20.53 -14.94 -5.40
CA PHE A 12 19.93 -13.83 -6.13
C PHE A 12 18.80 -14.30 -7.06
N ALA A 13 19.00 -15.38 -7.83
CA ALA A 13 17.95 -15.91 -8.70
C ALA A 13 16.68 -16.30 -7.93
N LEU A 14 16.82 -16.98 -6.79
CA LEU A 14 15.69 -17.29 -5.91
C LEU A 14 15.04 -16.03 -5.32
N LYS A 15 15.85 -15.02 -4.98
CA LYS A 15 15.33 -13.73 -4.50
C LYS A 15 14.56 -12.98 -5.57
N VAL A 16 15.00 -13.04 -6.83
CA VAL A 16 14.26 -12.49 -7.99
C VAL A 16 12.88 -13.15 -8.09
N VAL A 17 12.81 -14.47 -8.01
CA VAL A 17 11.52 -15.20 -8.05
C VAL A 17 10.61 -14.77 -6.90
N GLN A 18 11.13 -14.70 -5.67
CA GLN A 18 10.38 -14.25 -4.51
C GLN A 18 9.86 -12.81 -4.69
N PHE A 19 10.73 -11.90 -5.14
CA PHE A 19 10.39 -10.49 -5.34
C PHE A 19 9.34 -10.31 -6.44
N LEU A 20 9.49 -10.98 -7.58
CA LEU A 20 8.52 -10.93 -8.67
C LEU A 20 7.16 -11.50 -8.24
N HIS A 21 7.15 -12.59 -7.47
CA HIS A 21 5.92 -13.14 -6.91
C HIS A 21 5.24 -12.15 -5.96
N LYS A 22 6.00 -11.50 -5.06
CA LYS A 22 5.48 -10.45 -4.17
C LYS A 22 4.94 -9.25 -4.96
N LEU A 23 5.67 -8.79 -5.97
CA LEU A 23 5.25 -7.71 -6.85
C LEU A 23 3.93 -8.05 -7.56
N PHE A 24 3.80 -9.27 -8.07
CA PHE A 24 2.58 -9.76 -8.71
C PHE A 24 1.38 -9.75 -7.75
N LEU A 25 1.56 -10.22 -6.51
CA LEU A 25 0.50 -10.17 -5.50
C LEU A 25 0.10 -8.72 -5.18
N GLN A 26 1.06 -7.81 -5.02
CA GLN A 26 0.79 -6.40 -4.71
C GLN A 26 0.04 -5.67 -5.84
N VAL A 27 0.34 -5.96 -7.10
CA VAL A 27 -0.34 -5.32 -8.25
C VAL A 27 -1.66 -5.98 -8.61
N SER A 28 -1.98 -7.13 -8.01
CA SER A 28 -3.22 -7.88 -8.26
C SER A 28 -4.26 -7.77 -7.14
N VAL A 29 -3.99 -6.94 -6.12
CA VAL A 29 -4.92 -6.74 -5.00
C VAL A 29 -6.24 -6.16 -5.49
N ASP A 30 -7.36 -6.74 -5.06
CA ASP A 30 -8.68 -6.15 -5.30
C ASP A 30 -8.87 -4.98 -4.33
N ILE A 31 -9.04 -3.77 -4.85
CA ILE A 31 -9.31 -2.57 -4.07
C ILE A 31 -10.69 -2.02 -4.41
N PHE A 32 -11.48 -1.72 -3.39
CA PHE A 32 -12.76 -1.06 -3.52
C PHE A 32 -12.88 0.09 -2.52
N LEU A 33 -13.36 1.23 -3.00
CA LEU A 33 -13.61 2.44 -2.21
C LEU A 33 -15.10 2.52 -1.91
N ILE A 34 -15.45 2.48 -0.63
CA ILE A 34 -16.83 2.56 -0.15
C ILE A 34 -17.09 4.02 0.22
N ASP A 35 -18.00 4.64 -0.51
CA ASP A 35 -18.39 6.03 -0.31
C ASP A 35 -19.65 6.09 0.58
N TRP A 36 -19.51 6.68 1.77
CA TRP A 36 -20.59 6.75 2.75
C TRP A 36 -21.49 7.98 2.62
N GLU A 37 -21.16 8.90 1.72
CA GLU A 37 -21.92 10.14 1.60
C GLU A 37 -23.30 9.92 1.00
N ARG A 38 -24.28 10.61 1.58
CA ARG A 38 -25.67 10.53 1.15
C ARG A 38 -26.08 11.84 0.46
N PRO A 39 -26.97 11.80 -0.56
CA PRO A 39 -27.50 12.99 -1.19
C PRO A 39 -28.14 13.92 -0.14
N ARG A 40 -27.74 15.20 -0.11
CA ARG A 40 -28.36 16.17 0.80
C ARG A 40 -29.78 16.42 0.32
N THR A 41 -30.76 16.05 1.15
CA THR A 41 -32.14 16.49 0.97
C THR A 41 -32.19 17.97 1.31
N LYS A 42 -32.60 18.82 0.36
CA LYS A 42 -32.82 20.25 0.63
C LYS A 42 -34.02 20.40 1.57
N SER A 43 -33.81 20.26 2.87
CA SER A 43 -34.80 20.63 3.88
C SER A 43 -34.31 21.85 4.65
N SER A 44 -35.12 22.91 4.63
CA SER A 44 -35.02 24.17 5.41
C SER A 44 -34.37 25.38 4.71
N ARG A 45 -35.10 25.98 3.77
CA ARG A 45 -35.53 27.37 3.95
C ARG A 45 -37.05 27.37 3.99
N SER A 46 -37.61 27.94 5.04
CA SER A 46 -39.04 28.03 5.35
C SER A 46 -39.84 28.71 4.23
N VAL A 47 -40.37 27.93 3.30
CA VAL A 47 -41.46 28.34 2.39
C VAL A 47 -42.48 27.20 2.38
N PRO A 48 -43.80 27.47 2.58
CA PRO A 48 -44.80 26.41 2.61
C PRO A 48 -44.85 25.68 1.27
N ALA A 49 -45.02 24.37 1.34
CA ALA A 49 -44.94 23.44 0.24
C ALA A 49 -46.01 23.66 -0.84
N THR A 50 -45.58 23.62 -2.10
CA THR A 50 -46.37 23.14 -3.24
C THR A 50 -45.87 21.74 -3.60
N GLU A 51 -46.79 20.80 -3.80
CA GLU A 51 -46.58 19.34 -3.77
C GLU A 51 -45.70 18.72 -4.89
N GLU A 52 -44.99 19.51 -5.72
CA GLU A 52 -44.26 18.98 -6.88
C GLU A 52 -42.72 18.89 -6.72
N THR A 53 -42.13 19.28 -5.58
CA THR A 53 -40.66 19.35 -5.44
C THR A 53 -40.01 18.17 -4.72
N ARG A 54 -40.52 16.94 -4.89
CA ARG A 54 -39.99 15.73 -4.18
C ARG A 54 -38.68 15.14 -4.72
N HIS A 55 -38.04 15.72 -5.74
CA HIS A 55 -36.94 15.01 -6.45
C HIS A 55 -35.60 15.71 -6.67
N ASN A 56 -35.32 16.86 -6.04
CA ASN A 56 -34.02 17.53 -6.25
C ASN A 56 -33.10 17.41 -5.02
N SER A 57 -32.80 16.17 -4.60
CA SER A 57 -31.62 15.93 -3.77
C SER A 57 -30.38 16.24 -4.59
N ALA A 58 -29.47 17.07 -4.07
CA ALA A 58 -28.24 17.37 -4.78
C ALA A 58 -27.41 16.09 -4.97
N PRO A 59 -26.84 15.85 -6.16
CA PRO A 59 -26.01 14.68 -6.39
C PRO A 59 -24.79 14.71 -5.48
N VAL A 60 -24.34 13.52 -5.09
CA VAL A 60 -23.18 13.31 -4.24
C VAL A 60 -21.89 13.63 -5.01
N SER A 61 -20.98 14.40 -4.41
CA SER A 61 -19.68 14.71 -5.01
C SER A 61 -18.81 13.46 -5.11
N ILE A 62 -18.08 13.29 -6.21
CA ILE A 62 -17.12 12.18 -6.40
C ILE A 62 -15.70 12.54 -5.94
N TRP A 63 -15.41 13.82 -5.69
CA TRP A 63 -14.06 14.33 -5.49
C TRP A 63 -13.33 13.68 -4.31
N ARG A 64 -14.02 13.33 -3.22
CA ARG A 64 -13.42 12.61 -2.10
C ARG A 64 -12.87 11.24 -2.48
N THR A 65 -13.58 10.52 -3.33
CA THR A 65 -13.17 9.19 -3.81
C THR A 65 -11.94 9.32 -4.71
N TYR A 66 -11.89 10.35 -5.56
CA TYR A 66 -10.69 10.66 -6.34
C TYR A 66 -9.51 11.07 -5.47
N PHE A 67 -9.74 11.86 -4.43
CA PHE A 67 -8.69 12.28 -3.52
C PHE A 67 -8.09 11.08 -2.77
N VAL A 68 -8.93 10.22 -2.19
CA VAL A 68 -8.49 8.98 -1.52
C VAL A 68 -7.79 8.03 -2.50
N ALA A 69 -8.30 7.90 -3.74
CA ALA A 69 -7.66 7.08 -4.76
C ALA A 69 -6.28 7.63 -5.17
N ASN A 70 -6.13 8.95 -5.28
CA ASN A 70 -4.85 9.58 -5.62
C ASN A 70 -3.82 9.35 -4.50
N GLU A 71 -4.19 9.61 -3.25
CA GLU A 71 -3.31 9.37 -2.10
C GLU A 71 -2.94 7.89 -1.99
N TRP A 72 -3.88 6.97 -2.24
CA TRP A 72 -3.55 5.55 -2.33
C TRP A 72 -2.53 5.26 -3.44
N ASN A 73 -2.65 5.88 -4.62
CA ASN A 73 -1.72 5.72 -5.74
C ASN A 73 -0.29 6.15 -5.36
N GLU A 74 -0.16 7.27 -4.64
CA GLU A 74 1.12 7.78 -4.17
C GLU A 74 1.78 6.83 -3.17
N LEU A 75 1.01 6.30 -2.20
CA LEU A 75 1.49 5.37 -1.17
C LEU A 75 2.09 4.07 -1.74
N GLN A 76 1.66 3.61 -2.91
CA GLN A 76 2.05 2.31 -3.48
C GLN A 76 3.57 2.12 -3.62
N THR A 77 4.29 3.20 -3.86
CA THR A 77 5.74 3.16 -4.11
C THR A 77 6.59 3.79 -3.01
N ILE A 78 5.97 4.25 -1.92
CA ILE A 78 6.70 4.79 -0.78
C ILE A 78 7.44 3.66 -0.08
N ARG A 79 8.72 3.91 0.18
CA ARG A 79 9.62 3.03 0.93
C ARG A 79 9.89 3.65 2.30
N LYS A 80 10.24 2.81 3.28
CA LYS A 80 10.60 3.29 4.63
C LYS A 80 11.95 4.01 4.62
N ILE A 81 12.87 3.56 3.76
CA ILE A 81 14.20 4.16 3.61
C ILE A 81 14.29 4.98 2.34
N SER A 82 15.33 5.81 2.22
CA SER A 82 15.66 6.53 0.98
C SER A 82 16.60 5.67 0.10
N PRO A 83 16.12 5.10 -1.04
CA PRO A 83 16.94 4.21 -1.85
C PRO A 83 18.13 4.91 -2.51
N THR A 84 17.93 6.17 -2.91
CA THR A 84 19.00 6.98 -3.50
C THR A 84 20.10 7.28 -2.48
N PHE A 85 19.72 7.66 -1.26
CA PHE A 85 20.68 7.90 -0.19
C PHE A 85 21.42 6.61 0.19
N GLN A 86 20.73 5.47 0.22
CA GLN A 86 21.34 4.16 0.46
C GLN A 86 22.49 3.87 -0.52
N ILE A 87 22.27 4.06 -1.84
CA ILE A 87 23.31 3.83 -2.86
C ILE A 87 24.49 4.79 -2.68
N ILE A 88 24.20 6.09 -2.51
CA ILE A 88 25.23 7.13 -2.35
C ILE A 88 26.07 6.86 -1.10
N ALA A 89 25.43 6.54 0.02
CA ALA A 89 26.11 6.25 1.28
C ALA A 89 27.00 5.01 1.14
N VAL A 90 26.49 3.90 0.58
CA VAL A 90 27.30 2.69 0.37
C VAL A 90 28.50 2.99 -0.53
N LEU A 91 28.31 3.70 -1.64
CA LEU A 91 29.40 4.05 -2.56
C LEU A 91 30.43 4.97 -1.90
N PHE A 92 29.98 5.92 -1.07
CA PHE A 92 30.86 6.78 -0.29
C PHE A 92 31.75 5.99 0.67
N PHE A 93 31.20 5.05 1.44
CA PHE A 93 32.02 4.21 2.34
C PHE A 93 32.99 3.31 1.56
N LEU A 94 32.51 2.69 0.46
CA LEU A 94 33.33 1.76 -0.32
C LEU A 94 34.49 2.44 -1.06
N GLU A 95 34.21 3.51 -1.81
CA GLU A 95 35.18 4.13 -2.72
C GLU A 95 35.86 5.36 -2.12
N VAL A 96 35.11 6.22 -1.41
CA VAL A 96 35.67 7.49 -0.90
C VAL A 96 36.43 7.28 0.40
N LEU A 97 35.88 6.50 1.33
CA LEU A 97 36.57 6.14 2.58
C LEU A 97 37.50 4.93 2.45
N GLY A 98 37.56 4.31 1.27
CA GLY A 98 38.48 3.22 0.96
C GLY A 98 38.16 1.89 1.65
N PHE A 99 36.91 1.63 2.05
CA PHE A 99 36.55 0.33 2.64
C PHE A 99 36.71 -0.82 1.63
N SER A 100 36.77 -0.52 0.33
CA SER A 100 37.18 -1.45 -0.71
C SER A 100 38.53 -2.12 -0.41
N ASN A 101 39.46 -1.42 0.25
CA ASN A 101 40.78 -1.96 0.60
C ASN A 101 40.71 -3.11 1.62
N LEU A 102 39.64 -3.21 2.42
CA LEU A 102 39.42 -4.34 3.33
C LEU A 102 39.13 -5.66 2.59
N ALA A 103 38.78 -5.59 1.31
CA ALA A 103 38.52 -6.76 0.47
C ALA A 103 39.79 -7.34 -0.19
N LEU A 104 40.95 -6.72 0.03
CA LEU A 104 42.23 -7.15 -0.52
C LEU A 104 42.73 -8.44 0.15
N ARG A 105 43.45 -9.28 -0.60
CA ARG A 105 44.12 -10.49 -0.07
C ARG A 105 45.42 -10.13 0.68
N ASP A 106 45.29 -9.32 1.71
CA ASP A 106 46.40 -8.80 2.51
C ASP A 106 46.10 -8.98 4.01
N PRO A 107 47.06 -9.37 4.86
CA PRO A 107 46.89 -9.32 6.31
C PRO A 107 46.68 -7.90 6.87
N TRP A 108 46.98 -6.83 6.14
CA TRP A 108 46.82 -5.45 6.61
C TRP A 108 45.39 -4.91 6.43
N ALA A 109 44.76 -4.53 7.54
CA ALA A 109 43.41 -3.96 7.59
C ALA A 109 43.37 -2.41 7.47
N THR A 110 44.37 -1.80 6.85
CA THR A 110 44.46 -0.34 6.73
C THR A 110 43.57 0.19 5.60
N LEU A 111 42.73 1.18 5.90
CA LEU A 111 41.84 1.84 4.92
C LEU A 111 42.60 2.73 3.93
N GLU A 112 43.66 3.39 4.38
CA GLU A 112 44.52 4.21 3.54
C GLU A 112 45.79 3.44 3.20
N ARG A 113 46.10 3.34 1.91
CA ARG A 113 47.33 2.72 1.42
C ARG A 113 48.20 3.79 0.75
N PRO A 114 49.49 3.88 1.09
CA PRO A 114 50.37 4.81 0.40
C PRO A 114 50.47 4.44 -1.09
N PRO A 115 50.51 5.42 -2.01
CA PRO A 115 50.44 5.18 -3.45
C PRO A 115 51.61 4.35 -4.01
N GLN A 116 52.67 4.15 -3.23
CA GLN A 116 53.86 3.38 -3.58
C GLN A 116 53.77 1.90 -3.13
N ALA A 117 52.75 1.52 -2.36
CA ALA A 117 52.60 0.14 -1.88
C ALA A 117 51.93 -0.75 -2.93
N TYR A 118 52.44 -1.98 -3.05
CA TYR A 118 51.85 -3.03 -3.88
C TYR A 118 50.37 -3.26 -3.52
N THR A 119 49.49 -3.37 -4.52
CA THR A 119 48.08 -3.70 -4.33
C THR A 119 47.81 -5.14 -4.77
N PRO A 120 47.52 -6.07 -3.83
CA PRO A 120 47.15 -7.43 -4.20
C PRO A 120 45.77 -7.47 -4.88
N PRO A 121 45.43 -8.56 -5.58
CA PRO A 121 44.09 -8.71 -6.12
C PRO A 121 43.05 -8.85 -5.00
N TYR A 122 41.81 -8.41 -5.29
CA TYR A 122 40.67 -8.59 -4.39
C TYR A 122 40.34 -10.07 -4.17
N SER A 123 39.91 -10.41 -2.95
CA SER A 123 39.17 -11.65 -2.71
C SER A 123 37.69 -11.42 -2.96
N LEU A 124 37.07 -12.23 -3.81
CA LEU A 124 35.65 -12.09 -4.13
C LEU A 124 34.77 -12.30 -2.89
N THR A 125 35.18 -13.17 -1.97
CA THR A 125 34.43 -13.45 -0.73
C THR A 125 34.49 -12.28 0.24
N LEU A 126 35.66 -11.68 0.46
CA LEU A 126 35.79 -10.49 1.31
C LEU A 126 35.10 -9.29 0.68
N ARG A 127 35.20 -9.13 -0.65
CA ARG A 127 34.52 -8.07 -1.40
C ARG A 127 33.01 -8.12 -1.22
N TYR A 128 32.42 -9.30 -1.39
CA TYR A 128 31.01 -9.54 -1.08
C TYR A 128 30.68 -9.21 0.38
N GLY A 129 31.50 -9.71 1.32
CA GLY A 129 31.27 -9.54 2.76
C GLY A 129 31.25 -8.06 3.17
N VAL A 130 32.22 -7.27 2.72
CA VAL A 130 32.30 -5.83 3.01
C VAL A 130 31.11 -5.09 2.39
N ALA A 131 30.81 -5.35 1.12
CA ALA A 131 29.70 -4.70 0.43
C ALA A 131 28.34 -5.03 1.06
N ALA A 132 28.05 -6.31 1.30
CA ALA A 132 26.79 -6.76 1.90
C ALA A 132 26.64 -6.22 3.34
N THR A 133 27.71 -6.21 4.13
CA THR A 133 27.68 -5.68 5.50
C THR A 133 27.37 -4.19 5.50
N LEU A 134 28.03 -3.39 4.65
CA LEU A 134 27.75 -1.95 4.54
C LEU A 134 26.32 -1.68 4.10
N TRP A 135 25.81 -2.41 3.10
CA TRP A 135 24.42 -2.30 2.65
C TRP A 135 23.43 -2.57 3.81
N LEU A 136 23.60 -3.67 4.53
CA LEU A 136 22.70 -4.04 5.62
C LEU A 136 22.82 -3.10 6.82
N CYS A 137 24.03 -2.69 7.19
CA CYS A 137 24.25 -1.75 8.30
C CYS A 137 23.63 -0.38 8.01
N ILE A 138 23.89 0.20 6.83
CA ILE A 138 23.32 1.50 6.46
C ILE A 138 21.80 1.39 6.33
N GLY A 139 21.29 0.30 5.74
CA GLY A 139 19.86 0.07 5.60
C GLY A 139 19.16 -0.07 6.96
N LEU A 140 19.77 -0.81 7.91
CA LEU A 140 19.25 -0.95 9.27
C LEU A 140 19.24 0.39 10.01
N LEU A 141 20.31 1.17 9.91
CA LEU A 141 20.38 2.51 10.51
C LEU A 141 19.30 3.43 9.93
N GLN A 142 19.05 3.38 8.62
CA GLN A 142 17.96 4.12 8.01
C GLN A 142 16.59 3.67 8.54
N VAL A 143 16.32 2.36 8.60
CA VAL A 143 15.04 1.86 9.14
C VAL A 143 14.84 2.32 10.58
N ILE A 144 15.86 2.23 11.43
CA ILE A 144 15.78 2.71 12.82
C ILE A 144 15.52 4.22 12.84
N PHE A 145 16.24 5.00 12.03
CA PHE A 145 16.06 6.44 11.96
C PHE A 145 14.63 6.83 11.53
N PHE A 146 14.14 6.24 10.44
CA PHE A 146 12.82 6.57 9.92
C PHE A 146 11.70 6.10 10.85
N THR A 147 11.79 4.90 11.42
CA THR A 147 10.74 4.39 12.31
C THR A 147 10.75 5.07 13.69
N VAL A 148 11.91 5.29 14.29
CA VAL A 148 11.98 5.86 15.65
C VAL A 148 11.86 7.38 15.64
N PHE A 149 12.47 8.06 14.67
CA PHE A 149 12.50 9.52 14.66
C PHE A 149 11.56 10.13 13.63
N TYR A 150 11.63 9.71 12.36
CA TYR A 150 10.86 10.38 11.32
C TYR A 150 9.36 10.18 11.47
N GLU A 151 8.90 8.95 11.67
CA GLU A 151 7.47 8.62 11.84
C GLU A 151 6.88 9.24 13.11
N HIS A 152 7.67 9.32 14.18
CA HIS A 152 7.21 9.87 15.46
C HIS A 152 7.19 11.41 15.51
N PHE A 153 8.17 12.07 14.89
CA PHE A 153 8.34 13.53 15.03
C PHE A 153 7.99 14.33 13.78
N VAL A 154 8.00 13.70 12.59
CA VAL A 154 7.82 14.42 11.32
C VAL A 154 6.50 14.01 10.67
N GLU A 155 6.40 12.75 10.24
CA GLU A 155 5.30 12.32 9.38
C GLU A 155 5.17 10.80 9.31
N ASP A 156 3.97 10.31 9.62
CA ASP A 156 3.53 8.93 9.35
C ASP A 156 2.49 8.93 8.22
N LYS A 157 2.97 8.59 7.00
CA LYS A 157 2.13 8.52 5.80
C LYS A 157 1.03 7.47 5.88
N ILE A 158 1.26 6.37 6.59
CA ILE A 158 0.28 5.28 6.70
C ILE A 158 -0.88 5.72 7.59
N ARG A 159 -0.57 6.32 8.74
CA ARG A 159 -1.60 6.87 9.64
C ARG A 159 -2.35 8.04 9.02
N GLN A 160 -1.66 8.96 8.35
CA GLN A 160 -2.28 10.08 7.62
C GLN A 160 -3.31 9.59 6.59
N PHE A 161 -3.04 8.48 5.90
CA PHE A 161 -3.99 7.91 4.95
C PHE A 161 -5.26 7.38 5.63
N VAL A 162 -5.13 6.73 6.79
CA VAL A 162 -6.28 6.27 7.58
C VAL A 162 -7.10 7.46 8.07
N ASP A 163 -6.44 8.50 8.59
CA ASP A 163 -7.08 9.75 8.99
C ASP A 163 -7.82 10.40 7.82
N LEU A 164 -7.18 10.44 6.64
CA LEU A 164 -7.76 10.97 5.43
C LEU A 164 -9.04 10.21 5.03
N CYS A 165 -9.04 8.88 5.10
CA CYS A 165 -10.21 8.06 4.80
C CYS A 165 -11.40 8.48 5.69
N SER A 166 -11.15 8.69 6.98
CA SER A 166 -12.18 9.07 7.95
C SER A 166 -12.71 10.49 7.77
N VAL A 167 -11.83 11.45 7.47
CA VAL A 167 -12.22 12.83 7.17
C VAL A 167 -12.98 12.91 5.86
N SER A 168 -12.57 12.12 4.86
CA SER A 168 -13.18 12.08 3.54
C SER A 168 -14.48 11.27 3.50
N ASN A 169 -14.89 10.58 4.59
CA ASN A 169 -16.07 9.71 4.60
C ASN A 169 -16.02 8.55 3.58
N VAL A 170 -14.81 8.02 3.32
CA VAL A 170 -14.57 6.90 2.39
C VAL A 170 -13.86 5.77 3.13
N SER A 171 -14.41 4.57 3.09
CA SER A 171 -13.72 3.36 3.58
C SER A 171 -13.04 2.61 2.45
N VAL A 172 -11.99 1.86 2.77
CA VAL A 172 -11.21 1.10 1.77
C VAL A 172 -11.26 -0.38 2.12
N LEU A 173 -11.73 -1.19 1.18
CA LEU A 173 -11.64 -2.65 1.26
C LEU A 173 -10.54 -3.13 0.31
N LEU A 174 -9.58 -3.86 0.87
CA LEU A 174 -8.44 -4.44 0.15
C LEU A 174 -8.52 -5.96 0.30
N LEU A 175 -8.55 -6.71 -0.79
CA LEU A 175 -8.47 -8.18 -0.74
C LEU A 175 -7.16 -8.61 -1.41
N SER A 176 -6.18 -8.98 -0.57
CA SER A 176 -4.88 -9.48 -1.03
C SER A 176 -4.95 -10.93 -1.51
N CYS A 177 -5.92 -11.68 -0.99
CA CYS A 177 -6.27 -13.03 -1.42
C CYS A 177 -7.78 -13.11 -1.61
N ARG A 178 -8.27 -14.26 -2.11
CA ARG A 178 -9.70 -14.44 -2.42
C ARG A 178 -10.61 -14.07 -1.25
N CYS A 179 -10.32 -14.55 -0.05
CA CYS A 179 -11.16 -14.33 1.13
C CYS A 179 -10.43 -13.60 2.27
N PHE A 180 -9.23 -13.08 2.02
CA PHE A 180 -8.42 -12.42 3.04
C PHE A 180 -7.90 -11.08 2.53
N GLY A 181 -7.87 -10.09 3.42
CA GLY A 181 -7.22 -8.83 3.18
C GLY A 181 -7.42 -7.86 4.34
N TYR A 182 -7.68 -6.60 4.02
CA TYR A 182 -7.69 -5.50 4.97
C TYR A 182 -8.89 -4.59 4.75
N TYR A 183 -9.41 -4.02 5.82
CA TYR A 183 -10.46 -3.02 5.79
C TYR A 183 -10.03 -1.80 6.59
N ILE A 184 -10.12 -0.65 5.94
CA ILE A 184 -9.86 0.67 6.55
C ILE A 184 -11.21 1.35 6.69
N HIS A 185 -11.64 1.49 7.93
CA HIS A 185 -12.87 2.18 8.29
C HIS A 185 -12.67 3.68 8.22
N GLY A 186 -13.40 4.31 7.31
CA GLY A 186 -13.36 5.75 7.06
C GLY A 186 -14.74 6.38 7.07
N ARG A 187 -15.72 5.82 7.78
CA ARG A 187 -17.02 6.49 7.93
C ARG A 187 -16.86 7.66 8.90
N SER A 188 -17.21 8.86 8.45
CA SER A 188 -17.08 10.07 9.25
C SER A 188 -18.11 10.09 10.38
N VAL A 189 -17.68 10.53 11.57
CA VAL A 189 -18.55 10.71 12.74
C VAL A 189 -19.51 11.90 12.57
N HIS A 190 -19.22 12.82 11.64
CA HIS A 190 -20.03 14.01 11.36
C HIS A 190 -21.10 13.77 10.28
N GLY A 191 -21.14 12.56 9.69
CA GLY A 191 -22.14 12.12 8.71
C GLY A 191 -21.93 12.62 7.28
N HIS A 192 -21.41 13.84 7.11
CA HIS A 192 -21.09 14.44 5.81
C HIS A 192 -19.65 14.96 5.80
N ALA A 193 -18.93 14.72 4.69
CA ALA A 193 -17.56 15.24 4.50
C ALA A 193 -17.49 16.47 3.58
N ASP A 194 -18.46 16.65 2.67
CA ASP A 194 -18.50 17.79 1.74
C ASP A 194 -19.05 19.04 2.43
N THR A 195 -18.26 19.59 3.34
CA THR A 195 -18.60 20.76 4.17
C THR A 195 -17.78 22.00 3.82
N ASN A 196 -18.26 23.18 4.20
CA ASN A 196 -17.46 24.40 4.04
C ASN A 196 -16.29 24.44 5.05
N MET A 197 -15.35 25.37 4.87
CA MET A 197 -14.15 25.48 5.72
C MET A 197 -14.50 25.73 7.21
N GLU A 198 -15.55 26.49 7.49
CA GLU A 198 -15.97 26.82 8.85
C GLU A 198 -16.53 25.59 9.58
N GLU A 199 -17.42 24.85 8.92
CA GLU A 199 -18.02 23.60 9.41
C GLU A 199 -16.94 22.55 9.60
N MET A 200 -16.00 22.42 8.66
CA MET A 200 -14.84 21.53 8.79
C MET A 200 -13.98 21.87 10.02
N ASN A 201 -13.69 23.16 10.25
CA ASN A 201 -12.93 23.58 11.43
C ASN A 201 -13.70 23.31 12.74
N ASN A 202 -15.02 23.50 12.74
CA ASN A 202 -15.88 23.18 13.88
C ASN A 202 -15.93 21.67 14.14
N ASN A 203 -15.94 20.83 13.10
CA ASN A 203 -15.86 19.38 13.21
C ASN A 203 -14.55 18.93 13.88
N LEU A 204 -13.42 19.44 13.40
CA LEU A 204 -12.10 19.17 13.98
C LEU A 204 -11.99 19.65 15.43
N LYS A 205 -12.58 20.81 15.75
CA LYS A 205 -12.63 21.31 17.13
C LYS A 205 -13.43 20.39 18.04
N ARG A 206 -14.60 19.92 17.59
CA ARG A 206 -15.43 18.96 18.35
C ARG A 206 -14.71 17.64 18.59
N GLU A 207 -13.94 17.15 17.61
CA GLU A 207 -13.12 15.95 17.78
C GLU A 207 -12.00 16.17 18.81
N ARG A 208 -11.28 17.30 18.73
CA ARG A 208 -10.24 17.65 19.71
C ARG A 208 -10.79 17.74 21.13
N GLU A 209 -12.00 18.30 21.28
CA GLU A 209 -12.68 18.45 22.56
C GLU A 209 -13.44 17.18 22.99
N SER A 210 -13.35 16.07 22.23
CA SER A 210 -14.07 14.81 22.49
C SER A 210 -15.60 14.99 22.63
N LEU A 211 -16.17 15.94 21.89
CA LEU A 211 -17.60 16.25 21.86
C LEU A 211 -18.38 15.43 20.81
N CYS A 212 -17.73 14.47 20.16
CA CYS A 212 -18.32 13.55 19.19
C CYS A 212 -17.88 12.11 19.47
N GLY A 213 -18.52 11.15 18.79
CA GLY A 213 -18.09 9.75 18.84
C GLY A 213 -16.65 9.56 18.33
N GLN A 214 -16.05 8.44 18.73
CA GLN A 214 -14.75 8.03 18.21
C GLN A 214 -14.89 7.49 16.77
N ARG A 215 -13.78 7.52 16.02
CA ARG A 215 -13.77 7.22 14.59
C ARG A 215 -13.73 5.72 14.24
N GLY A 216 -13.68 4.82 15.22
CA GLY A 216 -13.58 3.38 14.98
C GLY A 216 -14.89 2.75 14.52
N LEU A 217 -14.78 1.51 14.00
CA LEU A 217 -15.94 0.75 13.49
C LEU A 217 -16.92 0.34 14.60
N VAL A 218 -16.39 0.00 15.78
CA VAL A 218 -17.15 -0.41 16.96
C VAL A 218 -17.42 0.84 17.81
N PRO A 219 -18.61 0.98 18.43
CA PRO A 219 -18.89 2.09 19.33
C PRO A 219 -17.86 2.16 20.46
N ASN A 220 -17.35 3.36 20.74
CA ASN A 220 -16.32 3.64 21.74
C ASN A 220 -14.96 2.98 21.47
N SER A 221 -14.63 2.74 20.19
CA SER A 221 -13.28 2.39 19.74
C SER A 221 -12.73 3.46 18.80
N ASP A 222 -11.43 3.67 18.83
CA ASP A 222 -10.66 4.49 17.89
C ASP A 222 -9.98 3.66 16.80
N ILE A 223 -10.11 2.33 16.84
CA ILE A 223 -9.50 1.41 15.88
C ILE A 223 -10.24 1.49 14.55
N GLN A 224 -9.50 1.91 13.51
CA GLN A 224 -10.01 2.09 12.15
C GLN A 224 -9.52 1.03 11.18
N THR A 225 -8.42 0.34 11.48
CA THR A 225 -7.82 -0.65 10.60
C THR A 225 -8.09 -2.06 11.08
N PHE A 226 -8.45 -2.94 10.13
CA PHE A 226 -8.83 -4.31 10.40
C PHE A 226 -8.21 -5.27 9.38
N GLN A 227 -7.77 -6.44 9.83
CA GLN A 227 -7.54 -7.58 8.94
C GLN A 227 -8.84 -8.35 8.79
N VAL A 228 -9.22 -8.65 7.56
CA VAL A 228 -10.54 -9.23 7.28
C VAL A 228 -10.41 -10.59 6.64
N SER A 229 -11.10 -11.56 7.23
CA SER A 229 -11.39 -12.86 6.62
C SER A 229 -12.87 -12.90 6.28
N ILE A 230 -13.20 -12.87 4.98
CA ILE A 230 -14.58 -12.87 4.49
C ILE A 230 -15.07 -14.28 4.22
N THR A 231 -16.37 -14.53 4.43
CA THR A 231 -16.97 -15.82 4.07
C THR A 231 -16.98 -16.03 2.55
N ASN A 232 -16.95 -17.29 2.13
CA ASN A 232 -17.08 -17.65 0.71
C ASN A 232 -18.39 -17.13 0.09
N ARG A 233 -19.47 -17.03 0.88
CA ARG A 233 -20.75 -16.49 0.42
C ARG A 233 -20.64 -15.02 0.05
N LEU A 234 -20.05 -14.21 0.93
CA LEU A 234 -19.81 -12.79 0.67
C LEU A 234 -18.91 -12.62 -0.55
N ARG A 235 -17.81 -13.40 -0.65
CA ARG A 235 -16.91 -13.34 -1.79
C ARG A 235 -17.60 -13.68 -3.12
N MET A 236 -18.46 -14.70 -3.15
CA MET A 236 -19.21 -15.04 -4.37
C MET A 236 -20.15 -13.93 -4.84
N GLN A 237 -20.80 -13.21 -3.91
CA GLN A 237 -21.64 -12.07 -4.28
C GLN A 237 -20.81 -10.89 -4.77
N TYR A 238 -19.69 -10.61 -4.10
CA TYR A 238 -18.71 -9.62 -4.54
C TYR A 238 -18.24 -9.91 -5.98
N ASP A 239 -17.76 -11.14 -6.23
CA ASP A 239 -17.30 -11.56 -7.55
C ASP A 239 -18.41 -11.46 -8.60
N ARG A 240 -19.67 -11.79 -8.24
CA ARG A 240 -20.81 -11.67 -9.17
C ARG A 240 -21.07 -10.23 -9.59
N ILE A 241 -21.01 -9.28 -8.66
CA ILE A 241 -21.20 -7.86 -8.95
C ILE A 241 -19.99 -7.34 -9.77
N GLN A 242 -18.77 -7.74 -9.42
CA GLN A 242 -17.56 -7.34 -10.15
C GLN A 242 -17.45 -7.96 -11.56
N ASP A 243 -17.89 -9.21 -11.75
CA ASP A 243 -17.94 -9.86 -13.06
C ASP A 243 -18.94 -9.16 -13.99
N SER A 244 -20.05 -8.65 -13.45
CA SER A 244 -21.01 -7.86 -14.22
C SER A 244 -20.39 -6.56 -14.75
N LEU A 245 -19.41 -6.02 -14.02
CA LEU A 245 -18.57 -4.87 -14.36
C LEU A 245 -17.56 -5.22 -15.48
N SER A 246 -16.92 -6.39 -15.36
CA SER A 246 -15.80 -6.80 -16.20
C SER A 246 -16.22 -7.45 -17.53
N ARG A 247 -17.21 -8.36 -17.52
CA ARG A 247 -17.63 -9.13 -18.72
C ARG A 247 -18.28 -8.26 -19.80
N ARG A 248 -18.87 -7.12 -19.44
CA ARG A 248 -19.49 -6.19 -20.39
C ARG A 248 -18.52 -5.14 -20.93
N SER A 249 -17.29 -5.12 -20.44
CA SER A 249 -16.18 -4.31 -20.97
C SER A 249 -15.39 -5.02 -22.09
N ARG A 250 -15.71 -6.29 -22.42
CA ARG A 250 -15.15 -6.95 -23.61
C ARG A 250 -15.80 -6.38 -24.86
N PRO A 251 -15.03 -5.97 -25.88
CA PRO A 251 -15.60 -5.42 -27.10
C PRO A 251 -16.29 -6.55 -27.87
N SER A 252 -17.60 -6.69 -27.67
CA SER A 252 -18.46 -7.25 -28.71
C SER A 252 -18.30 -6.34 -29.92
N ARG A 253 -17.55 -6.81 -30.91
CA ARG A 253 -17.41 -6.19 -32.23
C ARG A 253 -18.80 -5.81 -32.70
N LEU A 254 -18.97 -4.54 -33.07
CA LEU A 254 -20.18 -3.81 -33.46
C LEU A 254 -20.68 -2.85 -32.36
N ILE A 255 -20.61 -1.55 -32.68
CA ILE A 255 -21.53 -0.44 -32.34
C ILE A 255 -20.77 0.81 -31.84
N ASP A 256 -20.48 1.70 -32.79
CA ASP A 256 -20.00 3.08 -32.67
C ASP A 256 -21.00 4.06 -31.99
N ALA A 257 -21.94 3.57 -31.17
CA ALA A 257 -22.98 4.39 -30.53
C ALA A 257 -23.10 4.21 -29.00
N SER A 258 -22.16 3.53 -28.33
CA SER A 258 -22.41 2.91 -27.02
C SER A 258 -21.50 3.34 -25.85
N THR A 259 -20.65 4.35 -26.00
CA THR A 259 -19.74 4.78 -24.91
C THR A 259 -20.48 5.39 -23.72
N ALA A 260 -21.57 6.12 -23.96
CA ALA A 260 -22.42 6.70 -22.91
C ALA A 260 -23.22 5.62 -22.13
N ASN A 261 -23.66 4.57 -22.82
CA ASN A 261 -24.36 3.45 -22.19
C ASN A 261 -23.40 2.58 -21.35
N LEU A 262 -22.13 2.49 -21.75
CA LEU A 262 -21.10 1.78 -21.00
C LEU A 262 -20.75 2.48 -19.68
N SER A 263 -20.56 3.80 -19.71
CA SER A 263 -20.25 4.58 -18.50
C SER A 263 -21.41 4.59 -17.50
N GLU A 264 -22.66 4.71 -17.99
CA GLU A 264 -23.85 4.62 -17.13
C GLU A 264 -23.97 3.24 -16.47
N LEU A 265 -23.66 2.17 -17.21
CA LEU A 265 -23.68 0.82 -16.67
C LEU A 265 -22.60 0.59 -15.60
N GLN A 266 -21.38 1.11 -15.83
CA GLN A 266 -20.29 1.07 -14.86
C GLN A 266 -20.67 1.81 -13.57
N PHE A 267 -21.28 2.99 -13.69
CA PHE A 267 -21.77 3.76 -12.54
C PHE A 267 -22.84 3.01 -11.73
N ARG A 268 -23.80 2.36 -12.41
CA ARG A 268 -24.83 1.55 -11.72
C ARG A 268 -24.20 0.37 -10.98
N ALA A 269 -23.21 -0.29 -11.56
CA ALA A 269 -22.53 -1.41 -10.93
C ALA A 269 -21.69 -0.96 -9.72
N TYR A 270 -21.01 0.20 -9.81
CA TYR A 270 -20.33 0.82 -8.67
C TYR A 270 -21.30 1.11 -7.52
N ASN A 271 -22.42 1.76 -7.80
CA ASN A 271 -23.42 2.08 -6.77
C ASN A 271 -24.03 0.81 -6.15
N THR A 272 -24.24 -0.24 -6.96
CA THR A 272 -24.71 -1.54 -6.48
C THR A 272 -23.69 -2.16 -5.53
N MET A 273 -22.40 -2.14 -5.87
CA MET A 273 -21.33 -2.62 -5.01
C MET A 273 -21.20 -1.79 -3.73
N ASN A 274 -21.24 -0.46 -3.85
CA ASN A 274 -21.15 0.45 -2.72
C ASN A 274 -22.30 0.23 -1.73
N HIS A 275 -23.53 0.11 -2.22
CA HIS A 275 -24.69 -0.20 -1.40
C HIS A 275 -24.59 -1.60 -0.78
N PHE A 276 -24.14 -2.60 -1.53
CA PHE A 276 -23.97 -3.96 -1.01
C PHE A 276 -22.96 -3.99 0.14
N LEU A 277 -21.77 -3.43 -0.05
CA LEU A 277 -20.74 -3.41 1.00
C LEU A 277 -21.13 -2.53 2.18
N GLY A 278 -21.76 -1.38 1.93
CA GLY A 278 -22.32 -0.53 2.98
C GLY A 278 -23.35 -1.28 3.84
N SER A 279 -24.25 -2.03 3.21
CA SER A 279 -25.25 -2.88 3.89
C SER A 279 -24.60 -3.98 4.74
N ILE A 280 -23.51 -4.61 4.26
CA ILE A 280 -22.78 -5.61 5.05
C ILE A 280 -22.20 -4.99 6.31
N ILE A 281 -21.54 -3.83 6.20
CA ILE A 281 -20.94 -3.14 7.33
C ILE A 281 -22.01 -2.66 8.32
N ASP A 282 -23.18 -2.25 7.82
CA ASP A 282 -24.37 -1.88 8.61
C ASP A 282 -25.16 -3.10 9.16
N HIS A 283 -24.63 -4.33 9.04
CA HIS A 283 -25.27 -5.58 9.50
C HIS A 283 -26.65 -5.85 8.85
N GLY A 284 -26.88 -5.32 7.64
CA GLY A 284 -28.14 -5.45 6.91
C GLY A 284 -28.43 -6.86 6.34
N HIS A 285 -27.43 -7.74 6.32
CA HIS A 285 -27.56 -9.12 5.85
C HIS A 285 -27.12 -10.12 6.92
N PRO A 286 -28.05 -10.72 7.69
CA PRO A 286 -27.70 -11.63 8.79
C PRO A 286 -26.94 -12.88 8.30
N ASP A 287 -27.18 -13.31 7.06
CA ASP A 287 -26.53 -14.48 6.44
C ASP A 287 -25.07 -14.23 6.02
N MET A 288 -24.63 -12.96 5.97
CA MET A 288 -23.29 -12.53 5.56
C MET A 288 -22.69 -11.56 6.58
N ASP A 289 -23.09 -11.70 7.83
CA ASP A 289 -22.69 -10.85 8.93
C ASP A 289 -21.20 -11.01 9.29
N TYR A 290 -20.66 -10.05 10.03
CA TYR A 290 -19.28 -10.10 10.51
C TYR A 290 -19.20 -9.98 12.03
N ALA A 291 -18.07 -10.42 12.59
CA ALA A 291 -17.74 -10.24 14.00
C ALA A 291 -16.37 -9.59 14.14
N VAL A 292 -16.29 -8.56 14.98
CA VAL A 292 -15.02 -7.92 15.34
C VAL A 292 -14.37 -8.71 16.48
N ARG A 293 -13.08 -9.03 16.34
CA ARG A 293 -12.30 -9.83 17.30
C ARG A 293 -10.87 -9.32 17.40
N ASP A 294 -10.20 -9.70 18.48
CA ASP A 294 -8.76 -9.54 18.60
C ASP A 294 -8.03 -10.82 18.18
N LYS A 295 -6.88 -10.65 17.53
CA LYS A 295 -5.97 -11.79 17.28
C LYS A 295 -5.38 -12.30 18.58
N LEU A 296 -5.33 -13.63 18.71
CA LEU A 296 -4.61 -14.29 19.79
C LEU A 296 -3.11 -13.98 19.69
N MET A 297 -2.40 -14.03 20.82
CA MET A 297 -0.95 -13.78 20.84
C MET A 297 -0.19 -14.68 19.85
N MET A 298 -0.55 -15.97 19.78
CA MET A 298 0.09 -16.91 18.87
C MET A 298 -0.21 -16.59 17.40
N GLU A 299 -1.42 -16.12 17.08
CA GLU A 299 -1.78 -15.68 15.73
C GLU A 299 -1.00 -14.43 15.32
N ARG A 300 -0.76 -13.51 16.27
CA ARG A 300 0.08 -12.31 16.05
C ARG A 300 1.54 -12.67 15.79
N VAL A 301 2.10 -13.63 16.52
CA VAL A 301 3.51 -14.05 16.36
C VAL A 301 3.73 -14.84 15.07
N ILE A 302 2.82 -15.75 14.74
CA ILE A 302 2.93 -16.60 13.55
C ILE A 302 2.51 -15.84 12.27
N GLY A 303 1.70 -14.79 12.42
CA GLY A 303 1.15 -14.04 11.29
C GLY A 303 0.12 -14.85 10.49
N MET A 304 -0.60 -15.76 11.16
CA MET A 304 -1.64 -16.59 10.55
C MET A 304 -2.85 -16.64 11.47
N GLU A 305 -4.05 -16.56 10.91
CA GLU A 305 -5.30 -16.82 11.63
C GLU A 305 -5.52 -18.33 11.75
N PHE A 306 -5.89 -18.80 12.95
CA PHE A 306 -6.22 -20.22 13.16
C PHE A 306 -7.70 -20.52 12.87
N MET A 307 -8.54 -19.49 12.82
CA MET A 307 -9.97 -19.62 12.57
C MET A 307 -10.31 -19.31 11.12
N GLU A 308 -10.97 -20.26 10.45
CA GLU A 308 -11.58 -20.03 9.14
C GLU A 308 -12.97 -19.38 9.30
N ALA A 309 -13.23 -18.33 8.51
CA ALA A 309 -14.52 -17.64 8.43
C ALA A 309 -15.57 -18.50 7.72
N THR A 310 -16.13 -19.48 8.43
CA THR A 310 -17.15 -20.41 7.92
C THR A 310 -18.56 -19.83 8.00
N ASP A 311 -18.99 -19.41 9.18
CA ASP A 311 -20.35 -18.90 9.41
C ASP A 311 -20.48 -17.37 9.28
N LYS A 312 -19.52 -16.63 9.85
CA LYS A 312 -19.46 -15.17 9.83
C LYS A 312 -18.09 -14.70 9.37
N SER A 313 -18.05 -13.53 8.72
CA SER A 313 -16.79 -12.88 8.38
C SER A 313 -16.12 -12.38 9.66
N LEU A 314 -14.79 -12.38 9.70
CA LEU A 314 -14.02 -12.00 10.89
C LEU A 314 -13.22 -10.74 10.60
N PHE A 315 -13.37 -9.74 11.47
CA PHE A 315 -12.66 -8.46 11.41
C PHE A 315 -11.74 -8.42 12.61
N TYR A 316 -10.46 -8.57 12.38
CA TYR A 316 -9.45 -8.53 13.42
C TYR A 316 -8.94 -7.11 13.62
N ASN A 317 -9.00 -6.60 14.85
CA ASN A 317 -8.42 -5.29 15.18
C ASN A 317 -6.93 -5.25 14.81
N ASP A 318 -6.52 -4.22 14.08
CA ASP A 318 -5.15 -4.06 13.57
C ASP A 318 -4.61 -2.66 13.87
N GLU A 319 -3.97 -2.49 15.02
CA GLU A 319 -3.32 -1.22 15.39
C GLU A 319 -1.98 -0.99 14.66
N ALA A 320 -1.39 -2.04 14.09
CA ALA A 320 -0.07 -1.98 13.45
C ALA A 320 -0.13 -1.56 11.96
N HIS A 321 -1.32 -1.28 11.44
CA HIS A 321 -1.54 -0.91 10.04
C HIS A 321 -0.93 -1.93 9.05
N SER A 322 -1.20 -3.22 9.28
CA SER A 322 -0.71 -4.35 8.48
C SER A 322 -1.13 -4.32 7.00
N PHE A 323 -2.12 -3.49 6.63
CA PHE A 323 -2.45 -3.24 5.23
C PHE A 323 -1.25 -2.70 4.41
N SER A 324 -0.25 -2.14 5.09
CA SER A 324 1.02 -1.74 4.49
C SER A 324 1.79 -2.88 3.81
N ASP A 325 1.46 -4.16 4.09
CA ASP A 325 2.00 -5.34 3.40
C ASP A 325 1.63 -5.40 1.90
N VAL A 326 0.56 -4.70 1.50
CA VAL A 326 0.18 -4.53 0.08
C VAL A 326 1.05 -3.47 -0.63
N LEU A 327 1.76 -2.66 0.15
CA LEU A 327 2.60 -1.56 -0.31
C LEU A 327 4.09 -1.95 -0.23
N PHE A 328 4.94 -1.12 -0.85
CA PHE A 328 6.39 -1.23 -0.66
C PHE A 328 6.79 -0.97 0.79
N TYR A 329 6.08 -0.08 1.47
CA TYR A 329 6.34 0.33 2.85
C TYR A 329 6.39 -0.85 3.84
N GLY A 330 5.45 -1.82 3.77
CA GLY A 330 5.47 -3.01 4.63
C GLY A 330 6.55 -4.04 4.28
N ASN A 331 7.10 -3.99 3.06
CA ASN A 331 8.02 -5.00 2.53
C ASN A 331 9.47 -4.51 2.39
N GLU A 332 9.87 -3.51 3.18
CA GLU A 332 11.20 -2.88 3.09
C GLU A 332 12.36 -3.88 3.17
N ALA A 333 12.29 -4.85 4.09
CA ALA A 333 13.34 -5.86 4.22
C ALA A 333 13.51 -6.71 2.94
N THR A 334 12.42 -7.02 2.24
CA THR A 334 12.48 -7.77 0.97
C THR A 334 13.15 -6.94 -0.11
N LEU A 335 12.81 -5.65 -0.20
CA LEU A 335 13.38 -4.71 -1.17
C LEU A 335 14.88 -4.47 -0.89
N LEU A 336 15.26 -4.23 0.37
CA LEU A 336 16.64 -4.01 0.77
C LEU A 336 17.53 -5.22 0.48
N ILE A 337 17.07 -6.43 0.82
CA ILE A 337 17.82 -7.67 0.53
C ILE A 337 17.95 -7.88 -0.98
N PHE A 338 16.90 -7.59 -1.75
CA PHE A 338 16.94 -7.69 -3.20
C PHE A 338 17.97 -6.73 -3.82
N ASP A 339 17.93 -5.45 -3.42
CA ASP A 339 18.89 -4.43 -3.88
C ASP A 339 20.33 -4.80 -3.47
N THR A 340 20.52 -5.30 -2.25
CA THR A 340 21.84 -5.75 -1.75
C THR A 340 22.40 -6.89 -2.59
N LEU A 341 21.58 -7.92 -2.87
CA LEU A 341 22.01 -9.06 -3.68
C LEU A 341 22.27 -8.66 -5.14
N PHE A 342 21.44 -7.79 -5.71
CA PHE A 342 21.65 -7.26 -7.06
C PHE A 342 22.96 -6.51 -7.16
N PHE A 343 23.21 -5.57 -6.25
CA PHE A 343 24.48 -4.83 -6.17
C PHE A 343 25.67 -5.78 -6.08
N CYS A 344 25.61 -6.78 -5.19
CA CYS A 344 26.69 -7.72 -4.98
C CYS A 344 26.94 -8.62 -6.20
N VAL A 345 25.91 -9.09 -6.89
CA VAL A 345 26.08 -9.93 -8.10
C VAL A 345 26.71 -9.13 -9.24
N VAL A 346 26.28 -7.87 -9.43
CA VAL A 346 26.88 -6.99 -10.45
C VAL A 346 28.34 -6.69 -10.11
N ASP A 347 28.64 -6.43 -8.83
CA ASP A 347 30.02 -6.20 -8.38
C ASP A 347 30.90 -7.45 -8.55
N LEU A 348 30.40 -8.65 -8.23
CA LEU A 348 31.15 -9.89 -8.44
C LEU A 348 31.47 -10.15 -9.92
N GLY A 349 30.57 -9.76 -10.84
CA GLY A 349 30.77 -9.91 -12.28
C GLY A 349 31.64 -8.84 -12.92
N SER A 350 31.57 -7.59 -12.43
CA SER A 350 32.26 -6.43 -13.02
C SER A 350 33.50 -5.96 -12.28
N GLN A 351 33.66 -6.38 -11.03
CA GLN A 351 34.67 -5.91 -10.07
C GLN A 351 34.70 -4.38 -9.93
N SER A 352 33.54 -3.72 -10.11
CA SER A 352 33.39 -2.27 -9.99
C SER A 352 32.17 -1.92 -9.12
N PHE A 353 32.42 -1.30 -7.96
CA PHE A 353 31.34 -0.82 -7.10
C PHE A 353 30.57 0.33 -7.73
N VAL A 354 31.24 1.17 -8.54
CA VAL A 354 30.61 2.27 -9.27
C VAL A 354 29.60 1.73 -10.29
N LEU A 355 29.98 0.73 -11.10
CA LEU A 355 29.06 0.13 -12.07
C LEU A 355 27.90 -0.57 -11.35
N ALA A 356 28.18 -1.28 -10.25
CA ALA A 356 27.16 -1.90 -9.42
C ALA A 356 26.17 -0.87 -8.86
N ALA A 357 26.64 0.28 -8.37
CA ALA A 357 25.79 1.36 -7.87
C ALA A 357 24.87 1.93 -8.96
N VAL A 358 25.42 2.22 -10.14
CA VAL A 358 24.67 2.76 -11.28
C VAL A 358 23.59 1.77 -11.72
N LEU A 359 23.94 0.49 -11.90
CA LEU A 359 22.97 -0.52 -12.31
C LEU A 359 21.91 -0.76 -11.24
N THR A 360 22.27 -0.70 -9.95
CA THR A 360 21.30 -0.83 -8.85
C THR A 360 20.31 0.33 -8.84
N TYR A 361 20.77 1.56 -9.09
CA TYR A 361 19.89 2.73 -9.21
C TYR A 361 18.92 2.59 -10.39
N VAL A 362 19.42 2.13 -11.54
CA VAL A 362 18.58 1.86 -12.71
C VAL A 362 17.54 0.78 -12.40
N GLN A 363 17.94 -0.31 -11.76
CA GLN A 363 17.06 -1.39 -11.32
C GLN A 363 15.96 -0.89 -10.37
N GLN A 364 16.30 -0.10 -9.35
CA GLN A 364 15.33 0.49 -8.43
C GLN A 364 14.32 1.39 -9.16
N THR A 365 14.81 2.21 -10.10
CA THR A 365 13.97 3.11 -10.91
C THR A 365 13.00 2.32 -11.79
N ILE A 366 13.47 1.26 -12.46
CA ILE A 366 12.64 0.39 -13.29
C ILE A 366 11.54 -0.28 -12.48
N PHE A 367 11.86 -0.89 -11.33
CA PHE A 367 10.85 -1.56 -10.51
C PHE A 367 9.86 -0.60 -9.86
N ARG A 368 10.30 0.60 -9.47
CA ARG A 368 9.39 1.67 -9.02
C ARG A 368 8.41 2.05 -10.14
N PHE A 369 8.91 2.23 -11.36
CA PHE A 369 8.07 2.55 -12.52
C PHE A 369 7.08 1.42 -12.84
N ILE A 370 7.53 0.16 -12.83
CA ILE A 370 6.67 -1.00 -13.05
C ILE A 370 5.57 -1.07 -11.99
N ARG A 371 5.92 -0.94 -10.70
CA ARG A 371 4.96 -0.97 -9.59
C ARG A 371 3.92 0.13 -9.69
N ASN A 372 4.35 1.37 -10.00
CA ASN A 372 3.45 2.50 -10.18
C ASN A 372 2.54 2.28 -11.40
N SER A 373 3.10 1.93 -12.55
CA SER A 373 2.32 1.74 -13.79
C SER A 373 1.28 0.62 -13.66
N LEU A 374 1.68 -0.54 -13.17
CA LEU A 374 0.76 -1.68 -12.99
C LEU A 374 -0.23 -1.42 -11.85
N GLY A 375 0.22 -0.82 -10.77
CA GLY A 375 -0.62 -0.48 -9.62
C GLY A 375 -1.68 0.56 -9.95
N ARG A 376 -1.33 1.61 -10.70
CA ARG A 376 -2.27 2.62 -11.22
C ARG A 376 -3.30 1.98 -12.15
N ARG A 377 -2.86 1.09 -13.05
CA ARG A 377 -3.79 0.34 -13.93
C ARG A 377 -4.74 -0.53 -13.14
N ASN A 378 -4.26 -1.24 -12.12
CA ASN A 378 -5.10 -2.05 -11.25
C ASN A 378 -6.12 -1.18 -10.50
N LEU A 379 -5.68 -0.05 -9.93
CA LEU A 379 -6.55 0.90 -9.24
C LEU A 379 -7.69 1.40 -10.13
N ILE A 380 -7.39 1.84 -11.35
CA ILE A 380 -8.38 2.29 -12.35
C ILE A 380 -9.40 1.19 -12.63
N ASN A 381 -8.90 -0.02 -12.93
CA ASN A 381 -9.76 -1.14 -13.31
C ASN A 381 -10.68 -1.59 -12.18
N LYS A 382 -10.24 -1.46 -10.91
CA LYS A 382 -10.96 -1.98 -9.74
C LYS A 382 -11.87 -0.94 -9.08
N THR A 383 -11.49 0.33 -9.10
CA THR A 383 -12.24 1.43 -8.45
C THR A 383 -13.10 2.26 -9.39
N LEU A 384 -13.02 2.02 -10.70
CA LEU A 384 -13.71 2.81 -11.75
C LEU A 384 -13.35 4.31 -11.76
N VAL A 385 -12.28 4.70 -11.05
CA VAL A 385 -11.73 6.04 -11.09
C VAL A 385 -11.10 6.30 -12.45
N ASP A 386 -11.45 7.43 -13.09
CA ASP A 386 -10.86 7.82 -14.37
C ASP A 386 -9.35 8.09 -14.20
N GLN A 387 -8.56 7.52 -15.11
CA GLN A 387 -7.11 7.64 -15.15
C GLN A 387 -6.62 9.09 -15.08
N ARG A 388 -7.39 10.06 -15.59
CA ARG A 388 -6.99 11.48 -15.60
C ARG A 388 -6.88 12.11 -14.21
N PHE A 389 -7.52 11.50 -13.21
CA PHE A 389 -7.50 12.00 -11.83
C PHE A 389 -6.45 11.31 -10.95
N LEU A 390 -5.73 10.31 -11.47
CA LEU A 390 -4.64 9.64 -10.77
C LEU A 390 -3.31 10.23 -11.24
N ILE A 391 -2.66 10.95 -10.34
CA ILE A 391 -1.39 11.64 -10.60
C ILE A 391 -0.22 10.69 -10.30
#